data_AF-A0A1G2VXZ0-F1
#
_entry.id   AF-A0A1G2VXZ0-F1
#
_cell.length_a   1.000
_cell.length_b   1.000
_cell.length_c   1.000
_cell.angle_alpha   90.00
_cell.angle_beta   90.00
_cell.angle_gamma   90.00
#
_symmetry.space_group_name_H-M   'P 1'
#
loop_
_entity.id
_entity.type
_entity.pdbx_description
1 polymer ?
#
loop_
_entity_poly.entity_id
_entity_poly.type
_entity_poly.pdbx_seq_one_letter_code
_entity_poly.pdbx_strand_id
1 'polypeptide(L)' 'MIDFDGALLDACSADVRADLLLEAKLLAGVFAPAGDPGSLAKMAAQLSAGERDAEMDRAHARRLAAALKHLAKSA' A
#
# COMPACT_ATOMS: atom_id res chain seq x y z
N MET A 1 5.35 -14.08 -13.55
CA MET A 1 5.74 -13.54 -12.23
C MET A 1 4.46 -13.42 -11.41
N ILE A 2 4.42 -13.98 -10.19
CA ILE A 2 3.19 -14.01 -9.38
C ILE A 2 3.02 -12.65 -8.70
N ASP A 3 1.86 -12.03 -8.84
CA ASP A 3 1.51 -10.76 -8.17
C ASP A 3 0.95 -11.03 -6.77
N PHE A 4 1.84 -11.22 -5.80
CA PHE A 4 1.45 -11.46 -4.41
C PHE A 4 0.79 -10.24 -3.76
N ASP A 5 1.14 -9.03 -4.17
CA ASP A 5 0.54 -7.80 -3.63
C ASP A 5 -0.91 -7.65 -4.10
N GLY A 6 -1.19 -7.94 -5.38
CA GLY A 6 -2.56 -8.01 -5.91
C GLY A 6 -3.39 -9.08 -5.21
N ALA A 7 -2.84 -10.30 -5.08
CA ALA A 7 -3.51 -11.39 -4.38
C ALA A 7 -3.81 -11.08 -2.90
N LEU A 8 -2.93 -10.32 -2.23
CA LEU A 8 -3.15 -9.89 -0.84
C LEU A 8 -4.31 -8.89 -0.70
N LEU A 9 -4.46 -7.98 -1.68
CA LEU A 9 -5.61 -7.06 -1.71
C LEU A 9 -6.91 -7.79 -2.05
N ASP A 10 -6.87 -8.74 -2.99
CA ASP A 10 -8.05 -9.52 -3.40
C ASP A 10 -8.53 -10.48 -2.29
N ALA A 11 -7.64 -10.86 -1.37
CA ALA A 11 -7.99 -11.63 -0.18
C ALA A 11 -8.69 -10.80 0.92
N CYS A 12 -8.70 -9.45 0.81
CA CYS A 12 -9.43 -8.58 1.72
C CYS A 12 -10.92 -8.50 1.33
N SER A 13 -11.79 -8.21 2.29
CA SER A 13 -13.19 -7.88 1.96
C SER A 13 -13.26 -6.62 1.09
N ALA A 14 -14.35 -6.45 0.35
CA ALA A 14 -14.55 -5.30 -0.54
C ALA A 14 -14.41 -3.96 0.21
N ASP A 15 -14.97 -3.88 1.42
CA ASP A 15 -14.89 -2.68 2.27
C ASP A 15 -13.46 -2.40 2.71
N VAL A 16 -12.74 -3.40 3.23
CA VAL A 16 -11.34 -3.26 3.65
C VAL A 16 -10.45 -2.88 2.46
N ARG A 17 -10.69 -3.46 1.29
CA ARG A 17 -9.97 -3.10 0.06
C ARG A 17 -10.24 -1.65 -0.34
N ALA A 18 -11.49 -1.18 -0.25
CA ALA A 18 -11.85 0.20 -0.54
C ALA A 18 -11.17 1.18 0.42
N ASP A 19 -11.18 0.86 1.73
CA ASP A 19 -10.53 1.67 2.77
C ASP A 19 -9.02 1.76 2.56
N LEU A 20 -8.35 0.62 2.30
CA LEU A 20 -6.91 0.58 2.02
C LEU A 20 -6.55 1.38 0.76
N LEU A 21 -7.38 1.32 -0.28
CA LEU A 21 -7.15 2.11 -1.51
C LEU A 21 -7.37 3.61 -1.27
N LEU A 22 -8.36 3.98 -0.44
CA LEU A 22 -8.58 5.36 -0.05
C LEU A 22 -7.40 5.90 0.77
N GLU A 23 -6.95 5.14 1.76
CA GLU A 23 -5.80 5.48 2.59
C GLU A 23 -4.52 5.60 1.76
N ALA A 24 -4.27 4.65 0.86
CA ALA A 24 -3.13 4.71 -0.05
C ALA A 24 -3.17 5.96 -0.96
N LYS A 25 -4.36 6.38 -1.42
CA LYS A 25 -4.52 7.63 -2.19
C LYS A 25 -4.25 8.88 -1.34
N LEU A 26 -4.70 8.90 -0.09
CA LEU A 26 -4.43 10.01 0.82
C LEU A 26 -2.93 10.14 1.11
N LEU A 27 -2.28 9.02 1.43
CA LEU A 27 -0.83 8.97 1.64
C LEU A 27 -0.06 9.37 0.37
N ALA A 28 -0.48 8.86 -0.79
CA ALA A 28 0.10 9.27 -2.07
C ALA A 28 -0.03 10.78 -2.29
N GLY A 29 -1.20 11.37 -2.03
CA GLY A 29 -1.42 12.82 -2.17
C GLY A 29 -0.51 13.66 -1.28
N VAL A 30 -0.14 13.15 -0.09
CA VAL A 30 0.73 13.87 0.87
C VAL A 30 2.20 13.68 0.54
N PHE A 31 2.64 12.44 0.27
CA PHE A 31 4.06 12.08 0.21
C PHE A 31 4.58 11.87 -1.22
N ALA A 32 3.69 11.65 -2.19
CA ALA A 32 3.99 11.49 -3.61
C ALA A 32 3.02 12.33 -4.47
N PRO A 33 2.97 13.67 -4.29
CA PRO A 33 1.97 14.54 -4.94
C PRO A 33 2.05 14.53 -6.47
N ALA A 34 3.19 14.16 -7.05
CA ALA A 34 3.36 13.96 -8.48
C ALA A 34 2.76 12.64 -9.00
N GLY A 35 2.30 11.76 -8.09
CA GLY A 35 1.74 10.46 -8.41
C GLY A 35 2.73 9.49 -9.05
N ASP A 36 4.04 9.76 -8.95
CA ASP A 36 5.02 8.99 -9.70
C ASP A 36 5.14 7.55 -9.15
N PRO A 37 5.15 6.53 -10.03
CA PRO A 37 5.21 5.13 -9.61
C PRO A 37 6.42 4.79 -8.71
N GLY A 38 7.54 5.50 -8.90
CA GLY A 38 8.78 5.27 -8.15
C GLY A 38 8.65 5.66 -6.67
N SER A 39 8.03 6.79 -6.38
CA SER A 39 7.77 7.28 -5.02
C SER A 39 6.77 6.37 -4.29
N LEU A 40 5.69 5.97 -4.97
CA LEU A 40 4.71 5.03 -4.41
C LEU A 40 5.34 3.68 -4.06
N ALA A 41 6.21 3.16 -4.92
CA ALA A 41 6.94 1.91 -4.65
C ALA A 41 7.90 2.04 -3.47
N LYS A 42 8.60 3.18 -3.32
CA LYS A 42 9.48 3.45 -2.17
C LYS A 42 8.70 3.52 -0.86
N MET A 43 7.55 4.21 -0.86
CA MET A 43 6.67 4.27 0.31
C MET A 43 6.17 2.89 0.73
N ALA A 44 5.70 2.09 -0.24
CA ALA A 44 5.29 0.72 0.02
C ALA A 44 6.43 -0.13 0.60
N ALA A 45 7.66 0.03 0.08
CA ALA A 45 8.83 -0.66 0.61
C ALA A 45 9.09 -0.27 2.07
N GLN A 46 9.06 1.02 2.40
CA GLN A 46 9.25 1.51 3.78
C GLN A 46 8.17 1.02 4.75
N LEU A 47 6.89 1.05 4.34
CA LEU A 47 5.77 0.52 5.13
C LEU A 47 5.92 -0.99 5.40
N SER A 48 6.36 -1.75 4.39
CA SER A 48 6.58 -3.18 4.54
C SER A 48 7.84 -3.54 5.33
N ALA A 49 8.83 -2.64 5.37
CA ALA A 49 10.11 -2.81 6.05
C ALA A 49 10.15 -2.25 7.48
N GLY A 50 9.09 -1.56 7.92
CA GLY A 50 9.03 -0.82 9.17
C GLY A 50 9.54 -1.58 10.40
N GLU A 51 10.24 -0.84 11.26
CA GLU A 51 10.76 -1.26 12.57
C GLU A 51 9.66 -1.94 13.41
N ARG A 52 10.08 -2.86 14.28
CA ARG A 52 9.22 -3.77 15.06
C ARG A 52 8.48 -3.04 16.19
N ASP A 53 7.98 -1.84 15.93
CA ASP A 53 7.25 -1.09 16.94
C ASP A 53 5.89 -1.74 17.15
N ALA A 54 5.56 -1.99 18.42
CA ALA A 54 4.42 -2.79 18.83
C ALA A 54 3.07 -2.12 18.50
N GLU A 55 3.10 -0.84 18.14
CA GLU A 55 1.93 -0.01 17.85
C GLU A 55 1.42 -0.17 16.41
N MET A 56 2.27 -0.60 15.47
CA MET A 56 1.88 -0.71 14.05
C MET A 56 1.41 -2.14 13.70
N ASP A 57 0.12 -2.29 13.38
CA ASP A 57 -0.42 -3.56 12.88
C ASP A 57 0.27 -3.95 11.55
N ARG A 58 1.19 -4.91 11.63
CA ARG A 58 1.95 -5.41 10.46
C ARG A 58 1.06 -5.94 9.35
N ALA A 59 -0.09 -6.52 9.68
CA ALA A 59 -1.00 -7.04 8.67
C ALA A 59 -1.62 -5.88 7.89
N HIS A 60 -2.01 -4.81 8.59
CA HIS A 60 -2.48 -3.58 7.98
C HIS A 60 -1.39 -2.90 7.14
N ALA A 61 -0.18 -2.69 7.69
CA ALA A 61 0.94 -2.06 6.96
C ALA A 61 1.31 -2.80 5.67
N ARG A 62 1.27 -4.14 5.68
CA ARG A 62 1.51 -4.97 4.47
C ARG A 62 0.39 -4.81 3.44
N ARG A 63 -0.87 -4.78 3.88
CA ARG A 63 -2.02 -4.55 2.98
C ARG A 63 -2.00 -3.15 2.38
N LEU A 64 -1.61 -2.14 3.17
CA LEU A 64 -1.46 -0.77 2.71
C LEU A 64 -0.29 -0.61 1.73
N ALA A 65 0.84 -1.27 2.00
CA ALA A 65 1.95 -1.35 1.04
C ALA A 65 1.52 -2.01 -0.28
N ALA A 66 0.70 -3.06 -0.23
CA ALA A 66 0.13 -3.67 -1.43
C ALA A 66 -0.80 -2.71 -2.19
N ALA A 67 -1.64 -1.94 -1.48
CA ALA A 67 -2.50 -0.90 -2.07
C ALA A 67 -1.67 0.18 -2.78
N LEU A 68 -0.58 0.66 -2.17
CA LEU A 68 0.32 1.64 -2.78
C LEU A 68 1.00 1.11 -4.05
N LYS A 69 1.44 -0.16 -4.05
CA LYS A 69 2.00 -0.80 -5.25
C LYS A 69 0.95 -1.00 -6.34
N HIS A 70 -0.29 -1.28 -5.96
CA HIS A 70 -1.39 -1.38 -6.91
C HIS A 70 -1.65 -0.03 -7.60
N LEU A 71 -1.64 1.07 -6.84
CA LEU A 71 -1.72 2.42 -7.41
C LEU A 71 -0.53 2.73 -8.33
N ALA A 72 0.68 2.36 -7.92
CA ALA A 72 1.89 2.57 -8.72
C ALA A 72 1.87 1.84 -10.08
N LYS A 73 1.23 0.68 -10.14
CA LYS A 73 1.04 -0.08 -11.40
C LYS A 73 -0.07 0.49 -12.29
N SER A 74 -0.95 1.31 -11.72
CA SER A 74 -2.14 1.86 -12.40
C SER A 74 -1.97 3.33 -12.81
N ALA A 75 -0.85 3.96 -12.46
CA ALA A 75 -0.47 5.34 -12.80
C ALA A 75 0.43 5.36 -14.03
#